data_AF-A0A1T5AIK1-F1
#
_entry.id   AF-A0A1T5AIK1-F1
#
_cell.length_a   1.000
_cell.length_b   1.000
_cell.length_c   1.000
_cell.angle_alpha   90.00
_cell.angle_beta   90.00
_cell.angle_gamma   90.00
#
_symmetry.space_group_name_H-M   'P 1'
#
loop_
_entity.id
_entity.type
_entity.pdbx_description
1 polymer ?
#
loop_
_entity_poly.entity_id
_entity_poly.type
_entity_poly.pdbx_seq_one_letter_code
_entity_poly.pdbx_strand_id
1 'polypeptide(L)'
;MMAPAVKIYTIDTENFYKTSRGTSYASPMLAGTAALLKSYFPYLTAAQLKEIILSSGTKLDLKVNRPGNEEGDALVPFSILSKTGSILNSDAAFQKVMAMVK
;
A
#
# COMPACT_ATOMS: atom_id res chain seq x y z
N MET A 1 0.02 -3.68 -5.35
CA MET A 1 0.51 -3.33 -4.00
C MET A 1 -0.65 -3.18 -3.05
N MET A 2 -0.47 -3.61 -1.80
CA MET A 2 -1.47 -3.51 -0.74
C MET A 2 -1.07 -2.46 0.30
N ALA A 3 -2.04 -1.92 1.04
CA ALA A 3 -1.78 -1.08 2.20
C ALA A 3 -2.68 -1.51 3.37
N PRO A 4 -2.29 -1.19 4.62
CA PRO A 4 -3.10 -1.48 5.79
C PRO A 4 -4.48 -0.84 5.67
N ALA A 5 -5.54 -1.63 5.88
CA ALA A 5 -6.91 -1.13 5.75
C ALA A 5 -7.92 -1.92 6.58
N VAL A 6 -7.44 -2.51 7.67
CA VAL A 6 -8.25 -3.25 8.63
C VAL A 6 -8.07 -2.58 9.99
N LYS A 7 -9.18 -2.29 10.66
CA LYS A 7 -9.19 -1.58 11.95
C LYS A 7 -8.50 -0.21 11.88
N ILE A 8 -8.83 0.57 10.85
CA ILE A 8 -8.35 1.94 10.68
C ILE A 8 -9.24 2.86 11.50
N TYR A 9 -8.66 3.57 12.46
CA TYR A 9 -9.35 4.64 13.17
C TYR A 9 -9.36 5.90 12.30
N THR A 10 -10.55 6.39 11.98
CA THR A 10 -10.75 7.47 11.01
C THR A 10 -11.92 8.34 11.42
N ILE A 11 -11.98 9.55 10.86
CA ILE A 11 -13.13 10.43 10.97
C ILE A 11 -14.39 9.77 10.42
N ASP A 12 -15.51 10.11 11.04
CA ASP A 12 -16.86 9.81 10.60
C ASP A 12 -17.67 11.11 10.51
N THR A 13 -18.94 11.01 10.14
CA THR A 13 -19.87 12.14 10.16
C THR A 13 -20.05 12.70 11.58
N GLU A 14 -20.56 13.94 11.66
CA GLU A 14 -20.96 14.58 12.93
C GLU A 14 -19.83 14.70 13.99
N ASN A 15 -18.58 14.92 13.54
CA ASN A 15 -17.39 15.02 14.40
C ASN A 15 -17.07 13.74 15.21
N PHE A 16 -17.61 12.59 14.80
CA PHE A 16 -17.25 11.32 15.38
C PHE A 16 -16.02 10.72 14.73
N TYR A 17 -15.47 9.73 15.41
CA TYR A 17 -14.43 8.87 14.87
C TYR A 17 -14.91 7.43 15.00
N LYS A 18 -14.56 6.61 14.02
CA LYS A 18 -14.85 5.18 14.04
C LYS A 18 -13.66 4.36 13.61
N THR A 19 -13.67 3.11 14.04
CA THR A 19 -12.78 2.08 13.49
C THR A 19 -13.48 1.44 12.29
N SER A 20 -12.85 1.49 11.12
CA SER A 20 -13.40 0.94 9.87
C SER A 20 -12.42 0.00 9.16
N ARG A 21 -12.91 -0.69 8.13
CA ARG A 21 -12.10 -1.60 7.30
C ARG A 21 -12.57 -1.59 5.85
N GLY A 22 -11.65 -1.87 4.93
CA GLY A 22 -11.95 -2.05 3.51
C GLY A 22 -10.92 -1.39 2.60
N THR A 23 -10.84 -1.84 1.35
CA THR A 23 -9.89 -1.30 0.36
C THR A 23 -10.06 0.20 0.10
N SER A 24 -11.25 0.74 0.34
CA SER A 24 -11.53 2.18 0.33
C SER A 24 -10.66 2.97 1.30
N TYR A 25 -10.12 2.35 2.36
CA TYR A 25 -9.17 2.97 3.30
C TYR A 25 -7.70 2.69 2.93
N ALA A 26 -7.42 1.64 2.16
CA ALA A 26 -6.08 1.42 1.59
C ALA A 26 -5.75 2.46 0.52
N SER A 27 -6.73 2.77 -0.34
CA SER A 27 -6.59 3.73 -1.45
C SER A 27 -6.04 5.10 -1.01
N PRO A 28 -6.62 5.79 0.00
CA PRO A 28 -6.12 7.09 0.45
C PRO A 28 -4.72 7.02 1.08
N MET A 29 -4.29 5.89 1.65
CA MET A 29 -2.90 5.75 2.13
C MET A 29 -1.88 5.75 0.99
N LEU A 30 -2.20 5.04 -0.11
CA LEU A 30 -1.38 5.09 -1.33
C LEU A 30 -1.40 6.50 -1.95
N ALA A 31 -2.57 7.12 -2.02
CA ALA A 31 -2.72 8.47 -2.55
C ALA A 31 -1.91 9.50 -1.74
N GLY A 32 -1.92 9.40 -0.41
CA GLY A 32 -1.11 10.24 0.48
C GLY A 32 0.38 10.08 0.23
N THR A 33 0.87 8.84 0.07
CA THR A 33 2.28 8.61 -0.29
C THR A 33 2.63 9.20 -1.65
N ALA A 34 1.76 9.01 -2.66
CA ALA A 34 1.96 9.58 -3.98
C ALA A 34 1.99 11.12 -3.94
N ALA A 35 1.10 11.73 -3.16
CA ALA A 35 1.04 13.18 -2.97
C ALA A 35 2.31 13.71 -2.29
N LEU A 36 2.80 13.04 -1.23
CA LEU A 36 4.05 13.42 -0.56
C LEU A 36 5.23 13.36 -1.53
N LEU A 37 5.40 12.24 -2.24
CA LEU A 37 6.48 12.12 -3.24
C LEU A 37 6.37 13.18 -4.34
N LYS A 38 5.17 13.45 -4.84
CA LYS A 38 4.95 14.48 -5.86
C LYS A 38 5.21 15.90 -5.34
N SER A 39 4.95 16.16 -4.05
CA SER A 39 5.26 17.44 -3.40
C SER A 39 6.76 17.68 -3.29
N TYR A 40 7.56 16.64 -2.97
CA TYR A 40 9.02 16.77 -2.88
C TYR A 40 9.70 16.69 -4.25
N PHE A 41 9.13 15.94 -5.19
CA PHE A 41 9.70 15.69 -6.51
C PHE A 41 8.69 16.04 -7.61
N PRO A 42 8.37 17.34 -7.80
CA PRO A 42 7.30 17.79 -8.70
C PRO A 42 7.58 17.45 -10.17
N TYR A 43 8.83 17.16 -10.53
CA TYR A 43 9.25 16.78 -11.89
C TYR A 43 8.91 15.33 -12.26
N LEU A 44 8.57 14.45 -11.30
CA LEU A 44 8.22 13.06 -11.60
C LEU A 44 6.94 12.97 -12.45
N THR A 45 6.98 12.25 -13.55
CA THR A 45 5.77 11.93 -14.31
C THR A 45 4.87 10.97 -13.52
N ALA A 46 3.57 10.93 -13.84
CA ALA A 46 2.64 10.00 -13.20
C ALA A 46 3.06 8.52 -13.38
N ALA A 47 3.65 8.19 -14.53
CA ALA A 47 4.15 6.85 -14.82
C ALA A 47 5.34 6.50 -13.91
N GLN A 48 6.33 7.39 -13.80
CA GLN A 48 7.48 7.21 -12.91
C GLN A 48 7.04 7.09 -11.45
N LEU A 49 6.15 7.97 -11.00
CA LEU A 49 5.63 7.94 -9.63
C LEU A 49 4.96 6.61 -9.30
N LYS A 50 4.12 6.11 -10.21
CA LYS A 50 3.48 4.79 -10.08
C LYS A 50 4.52 3.67 -10.01
N GLU A 51 5.51 3.68 -10.89
CA GLU A 51 6.55 2.65 -10.93
C GLU A 51 7.41 2.63 -9.66
N ILE A 52 7.83 3.81 -9.18
CA ILE A 52 8.57 3.96 -7.93
C ILE A 52 7.79 3.34 -6.78
N ILE A 53 6.53 3.73 -6.61
CA ILE A 53 5.67 3.25 -5.52
C ILE A 53 5.46 1.73 -5.61
N LEU A 54 5.20 1.18 -6.80
CA LEU A 54 4.97 -0.26 -6.96
C LEU A 54 6.23 -1.10 -6.71
N SER A 55 7.41 -0.55 -7.03
CA SER A 55 8.69 -1.26 -6.94
C SER A 55 9.42 -1.04 -5.63
N SER A 56 8.97 -0.12 -4.78
CA SER A 56 9.55 0.15 -3.45
C SER A 56 8.84 -0.56 -2.31
N GLY A 57 7.73 -1.25 -2.58
CA GLY A 57 6.97 -1.94 -1.54
C GLY A 57 7.76 -3.05 -0.85
N THR A 58 7.54 -3.23 0.45
CA THR A 58 8.15 -4.31 1.24
C THR A 58 7.49 -5.63 0.87
N LYS A 59 8.29 -6.58 0.35
CA LYS A 59 7.81 -7.94 0.03
C LYS A 59 7.48 -8.69 1.31
N LEU A 60 6.39 -9.45 1.30
CA LEU A 60 6.00 -10.33 2.40
C LEU A 60 6.13 -11.78 1.93
N ASP A 61 7.07 -12.51 2.54
CA ASP A 61 7.19 -13.96 2.35
C ASP A 61 6.36 -14.67 3.43
N LEU A 62 5.04 -14.56 3.27
CA LEU A 62 4.06 -15.14 4.20
C LEU A 62 3.13 -16.07 3.44
N LYS A 63 2.77 -17.18 4.07
CA LYS A 63 1.67 -18.02 3.63
C LYS A 63 0.40 -17.57 4.34
N VAL A 64 -0.66 -17.28 3.59
CA VAL A 64 -1.90 -16.68 4.07
C VAL A 64 -3.11 -17.46 3.58
N ASN A 65 -4.24 -17.33 4.28
CA ASN A 65 -5.51 -17.89 3.83
C ASN A 65 -5.95 -17.22 2.53
N ARG A 66 -6.35 -18.02 1.55
CA ARG A 66 -6.96 -17.50 0.32
C ARG A 66 -8.37 -16.99 0.65
N PRO A 67 -8.76 -15.78 0.20
CA PRO A 67 -10.14 -15.32 0.35
C PRO A 67 -11.12 -16.31 -0.30
N GLY A 68 -12.10 -16.78 0.47
CA GLY A 68 -13.11 -17.75 0.03
C GLY A 68 -12.81 -19.22 0.36
N ASN A 69 -11.64 -19.51 0.97
CA ASN A 69 -11.35 -20.84 1.50
C ASN A 69 -11.99 -21.06 2.88
N GLU A 70 -12.27 -22.32 3.20
CA GLU A 70 -12.72 -22.74 4.53
C GLU A 70 -11.54 -22.84 5.51
N GLU A 71 -11.83 -22.79 6.82
CA GLU A 71 -10.81 -23.03 7.84
C GLU A 71 -10.25 -24.45 7.71
N GLY A 72 -8.97 -24.56 7.34
CA GLY A 72 -8.28 -25.85 7.14
C GLY A 72 -7.70 -26.04 5.74
N ASP A 73 -8.07 -25.19 4.78
CA ASP A 73 -7.49 -25.25 3.44
C ASP A 73 -6.01 -24.84 3.39
N ALA A 74 -5.31 -25.30 2.35
CA ALA A 74 -3.90 -25.02 2.15
C ALA A 74 -3.61 -23.51 2.07
N LEU A 75 -2.63 -23.06 2.87
CA LEU A 75 -2.15 -21.68 2.82
C LEU A 75 -1.44 -21.40 1.50
N VAL A 76 -1.71 -20.22 0.92
CA VAL A 76 -1.09 -19.77 -0.32
C VAL A 76 -0.06 -18.68 -0.06
N PRO A 77 1.03 -18.58 -0.84
CA PRO A 77 1.95 -17.46 -0.74
C PRO A 77 1.22 -16.13 -0.97
N PHE A 78 1.47 -15.13 -0.13
CA PHE A 78 0.86 -13.79 -0.26
C PHE A 78 1.08 -13.16 -1.64
N SER A 79 2.19 -13.50 -2.30
CA SER A 79 2.54 -13.04 -3.65
C SER A 79 1.49 -13.40 -4.71
N ILE A 80 0.70 -14.46 -4.55
CA ILE A 80 -0.34 -14.81 -5.52
C ILE A 80 -1.61 -13.94 -5.37
N LEU A 81 -1.79 -13.29 -4.21
CA LEU A 81 -2.96 -12.48 -3.90
C LEU A 81 -2.74 -10.98 -4.14
N SER A 82 -1.49 -10.56 -4.33
CA SER A 82 -1.12 -9.17 -4.57
C SER A 82 -0.28 -9.06 -5.84
N LYS A 83 -0.68 -8.16 -6.76
CA LYS A 83 0.07 -7.93 -8.02
C LYS A 83 1.58 -7.67 -7.83
N THR A 84 1.99 -7.14 -6.67
CA THR A 84 3.40 -6.87 -6.37
C THR A 84 3.97 -7.80 -5.30
N GLY A 85 3.14 -8.63 -4.65
CA GLY A 85 3.53 -9.40 -3.47
C GLY A 85 4.04 -8.55 -2.30
N SER A 86 3.71 -7.25 -2.30
CA SER A 86 4.29 -6.28 -1.38
C SER A 86 3.25 -5.36 -0.74
N ILE A 87 3.62 -4.82 0.41
CA ILE A 87 2.91 -3.76 1.13
C ILE A 87 3.57 -2.40 0.87
N LEU A 88 2.77 -1.34 0.91
CA LEU A 88 3.20 0.05 0.78
C LEU A 88 4.34 0.35 1.77
N ASN A 89 5.44 0.90 1.25
CA ASN A 89 6.54 1.43 2.05
C ASN A 89 6.92 2.82 1.52
N SER A 90 6.51 3.84 2.26
CA SER A 90 6.68 5.25 1.87
C SER A 90 8.13 5.72 2.01
N ASP A 91 8.86 5.24 3.02
CA ASP A 91 10.27 5.58 3.23
C ASP A 91 11.15 4.99 2.10
N ALA A 92 10.99 3.69 1.80
CA ALA A 92 11.70 3.06 0.70
C ALA A 92 11.37 3.72 -0.65
N ALA A 93 10.13 4.18 -0.85
CA ALA A 93 9.75 4.93 -2.05
C ALA A 93 10.53 6.25 -2.14
N PHE A 94 10.60 7.00 -1.04
CA PHE A 94 11.32 8.26 -0.98
C PHE A 94 12.83 8.07 -1.23
N GLN A 95 13.46 7.10 -0.54
CA GLN A 95 14.87 6.77 -0.74
C GLN A 95 15.18 6.36 -2.18
N LYS A 96 14.26 5.63 -2.81
CA LYS A 96 14.41 5.24 -4.22
C LYS A 96 14.44 6.44 -5.16
N VAL A 97 13.59 7.44 -4.94
CA VAL A 97 13.64 8.69 -5.73
C VAL A 97 14.96 9.42 -5.50
N MET A 98 15.38 9.56 -4.24
CA MET A 98 16.64 10.23 -3.91
C MET A 98 17.86 9.57 -4.58
N ALA A 99 17.84 8.25 -4.73
CA ALA A 99 18.90 7.51 -5.43
C ALA A 99 18.92 7.74 -6.95
N MET A 100 17.79 8.12 -7.56
CA MET A 100 17.69 8.41 -9.01
C MET A 100 18.19 9.82 -9.38
N VAL A 101 18.37 10.69 -8.39
CA VAL A 101 18.76 12.11 -8.58
C VAL A 101 20.28 12.32 -8.45
N LYS A 102 21.02 11.29 -8.02
CA LYS A 102 22.49 11.26 -8.01
C LYS A 102 23.04 10.92 -9.37
#